data_AF-A0A8C4VM68-F1
#
_entry.id   AF-A0A8C4VM68-F1
#
_cell.length_a   1.000
_cell.length_b   1.000
_cell.length_c   1.000
_cell.angle_alpha   90.00
_cell.angle_beta   90.00
_cell.angle_gamma   90.00
#
_symmetry.space_group_name_H-M   'P 1'
#
loop_
_entity.id
_entity.type
_entity.pdbx_description
1 polymer ?
#
loop_
_entity_poly.entity_id
_entity_poly.type
_entity_poly.pdbx_seq_one_letter_code
_entity_poly.pdbx_strand_id
1 'polypeptide(L)'
;IEYKPLLDIVVNAFFVRDGKHCLFSELICYLATFQLEELGLQQFSRIVKSLDIAKMHKFLRFFFNVLNLSTWIKDEWSQIYDSLYVKENWIDPLLGWQPKIEQLIKQLADRLANRVTTVKTSTVTKPKEFDLTTPKPRAIPIPEPIPLQEKHQPVSGFYSLNSVKSYELLLEANVSQFRCATVKPEKKIDNVPIKLNAAAILREGALYQRKMEQELNRYFLLLRGAHDPSEFLEWQKQMREKDLEQQLAEIECRRLQGKLSHEEAILARQNVIQENKKKAELKREETAELMHQYAEKRLQEEKEMRELVEQVVEGHKNVKQARMKLQKYKRQIVQEVSEESRELLRRALEEEEEKLRKRYELIQQIRAIESLPFFRNKFVDLTQTAGYGFSGEMSIVELRERLALLKEAQKKAEEEKRDQIIHEKQAKEQLLLDKLEQISLFREALGRAAALKLSTSCSANH
;
A
#
# COMPACT_ATOMS: atom_id res chain seq x y z
N ILE A 1 -5.53 -8.06 -21.37
CA ILE A 1 -5.23 -8.70 -20.06
C ILE A 1 -6.55 -9.21 -19.52
N GLU A 2 -6.93 -10.45 -19.84
CA GLU A 2 -8.27 -10.96 -19.47
C GLU A 2 -8.46 -11.12 -17.96
N TYR A 3 -7.39 -11.47 -17.23
CA TYR A 3 -7.44 -11.69 -15.78
C TYR A 3 -7.50 -10.42 -14.92
N LYS A 4 -7.60 -9.22 -15.51
CA LYS A 4 -7.57 -7.96 -14.73
C LYS A 4 -8.61 -7.91 -13.59
N PRO A 5 -9.90 -8.26 -13.80
CA PRO A 5 -10.90 -8.24 -12.73
C PRO A 5 -10.56 -9.11 -11.51
N LEU A 6 -9.94 -10.27 -11.72
CA LEU A 6 -9.51 -11.17 -10.63
C LEU A 6 -8.38 -10.55 -9.78
N LEU A 7 -7.45 -9.88 -10.44
CA LEU A 7 -6.33 -9.17 -9.81
C LEU A 7 -6.84 -7.93 -9.07
N ASP A 8 -7.75 -7.18 -9.69
CA ASP A 8 -8.35 -5.97 -9.13
C ASP A 8 -9.11 -6.27 -7.83
N ILE A 9 -9.81 -7.41 -7.72
CA ILE A 9 -10.43 -7.89 -6.46
C ILE A 9 -9.40 -7.97 -5.33
N VAL A 10 -8.31 -8.74 -5.54
CA VAL A 10 -7.29 -8.97 -4.51
C VAL A 10 -6.52 -7.70 -4.17
N VAL A 11 -6.18 -6.90 -5.18
CA VAL A 11 -5.37 -5.69 -5.02
C VAL A 11 -6.15 -4.56 -4.37
N ASN A 12 -7.43 -4.35 -4.72
CA ASN A 12 -8.25 -3.34 -4.06
C ASN A 12 -8.52 -3.72 -2.60
N ALA A 13 -8.82 -5.00 -2.31
CA ALA A 13 -8.96 -5.48 -0.93
C ALA A 13 -7.66 -5.30 -0.11
N PHE A 14 -6.48 -5.54 -0.71
CA PHE A 14 -5.20 -5.23 -0.09
C PHE A 14 -5.03 -3.72 0.18
N PHE A 15 -5.35 -2.87 -0.80
CA PHE A 15 -5.20 -1.41 -0.66
C PHE A 15 -6.18 -0.79 0.34
N VAL A 16 -7.38 -1.36 0.54
CA VAL A 16 -8.31 -0.96 1.61
C VAL A 16 -7.73 -1.29 2.99
N ARG A 17 -6.99 -2.41 3.12
CA ARG A 17 -6.44 -2.89 4.39
C ARG A 17 -5.08 -2.27 4.77
N ASP A 18 -4.16 -2.14 3.81
CA ASP A 18 -2.75 -1.80 4.04
C ASP A 18 -2.29 -0.52 3.32
N GLY A 19 -3.19 0.13 2.57
CA GLY A 19 -2.97 1.40 1.86
C GLY A 19 -2.36 1.24 0.45
N LYS A 20 -2.57 2.25 -0.41
CA LYS A 20 -2.03 2.33 -1.79
C LYS A 20 -0.52 2.61 -1.83
N HIS A 21 0.29 1.76 -1.20
CA HIS A 21 1.73 1.96 -1.06
C HIS A 21 2.58 1.04 -1.95
N CYS A 22 2.01 -0.03 -2.50
CA CYS A 22 2.69 -1.01 -3.34
C CYS A 22 2.18 -0.96 -4.79
N LEU A 23 2.97 -0.43 -5.72
CA LEU A 23 2.61 -0.37 -7.15
C LEU A 23 2.79 -1.71 -7.88
N PHE A 24 3.48 -2.67 -7.26
CA PHE A 24 3.77 -3.98 -7.85
C PHE A 24 2.84 -5.10 -7.34
N SER A 25 1.79 -4.79 -6.57
CA SER A 25 0.82 -5.78 -6.07
C SER A 25 0.08 -6.48 -7.21
N GLU A 26 -0.36 -5.76 -8.26
CA GLU A 26 -0.98 -6.35 -9.45
C GLU A 26 -0.06 -7.36 -10.14
N LEU A 27 1.20 -6.96 -10.39
CA LEU A 27 2.19 -7.79 -11.06
C LEU A 27 2.58 -9.03 -10.22
N ILE A 28 2.78 -8.85 -8.90
CA ILE A 28 3.14 -9.96 -8.01
C ILE A 28 1.94 -10.87 -7.73
N CYS A 29 0.71 -10.36 -7.75
CA CYS A 29 -0.50 -11.18 -7.76
C CYS A 29 -0.54 -12.04 -9.02
N TYR A 30 -0.44 -11.45 -10.21
CA TYR A 30 -0.43 -12.16 -11.49
C TYR A 30 0.67 -13.23 -11.56
N LEU A 31 1.89 -12.89 -11.14
CA LEU A 31 3.01 -13.83 -11.08
C LEU A 31 2.78 -14.96 -10.06
N ALA A 32 2.10 -14.69 -8.96
CA ALA A 32 1.77 -15.68 -7.94
C ALA A 32 0.61 -16.62 -8.35
N THR A 33 -0.35 -16.13 -9.13
CA THR A 33 -1.55 -16.91 -9.54
C THR A 33 -1.36 -17.71 -10.82
N PHE A 34 -0.70 -17.16 -11.84
CA PHE A 34 -0.67 -17.75 -13.19
C PHE A 34 0.73 -18.20 -13.65
N GLN A 35 1.78 -17.86 -12.91
CA GLN A 35 3.18 -18.09 -13.35
C GLN A 35 4.05 -18.74 -12.27
N LEU A 36 3.57 -18.92 -11.04
CA LEU A 36 4.38 -19.40 -9.91
C LEU A 36 4.93 -20.81 -10.10
N GLU A 37 4.18 -21.65 -10.83
CA GLU A 37 4.55 -23.03 -11.15
C GLU A 37 5.57 -23.09 -12.29
N GLU A 38 5.36 -22.35 -13.38
CA GLU A 38 6.28 -22.27 -14.53
C GLU A 38 7.61 -21.56 -14.18
N LEU A 39 7.53 -20.46 -13.43
CA LEU A 39 8.67 -19.61 -13.05
C LEU A 39 9.42 -20.14 -11.82
N GLY A 40 8.72 -20.89 -10.96
CA GLY A 40 9.28 -21.56 -9.79
C GLY A 40 9.65 -20.63 -8.61
N LEU A 41 9.56 -21.19 -7.40
CA LEU A 41 9.78 -20.46 -6.14
C LEU A 41 11.12 -19.71 -6.07
N GLN A 42 12.20 -20.25 -6.67
CA GLN A 42 13.53 -19.63 -6.63
C GLN A 42 13.57 -18.30 -7.40
N GLN A 43 13.00 -18.26 -8.61
CA GLN A 43 12.97 -17.04 -9.41
C GLN A 43 11.93 -16.06 -8.88
N PHE A 44 10.78 -16.56 -8.39
CA PHE A 44 9.79 -15.75 -7.68
C PHE A 44 10.43 -15.08 -6.44
N SER A 45 11.24 -15.83 -5.68
CA SER A 45 11.96 -15.30 -4.51
C SER A 45 12.95 -14.20 -4.87
N ARG A 46 13.66 -14.32 -6.00
CA ARG A 46 14.57 -13.27 -6.50
C ARG A 46 13.81 -12.00 -6.86
N ILE A 47 12.70 -12.11 -7.59
CA ILE A 47 11.84 -10.97 -7.97
C ILE A 47 11.32 -10.27 -6.71
N VAL A 48 10.69 -11.00 -5.79
CA VAL A 48 10.16 -10.47 -4.53
C VAL A 48 11.25 -9.81 -3.68
N LYS A 49 12.47 -10.39 -3.61
CA LYS A 49 13.60 -9.83 -2.85
C LYS A 49 14.28 -8.63 -3.53
N SER A 50 14.02 -8.37 -4.80
CA SER A 50 14.49 -7.17 -5.51
C SER A 50 13.57 -5.96 -5.33
N LEU A 51 12.31 -6.19 -4.95
CA LEU A 51 11.31 -5.17 -4.64
C LEU A 51 11.41 -4.72 -3.17
N ASP A 52 10.55 -3.76 -2.80
CA ASP A 52 10.44 -3.25 -1.43
C ASP A 52 10.04 -4.37 -0.45
N ILE A 53 11.02 -4.83 0.33
CA ILE A 53 10.91 -5.93 1.30
C ILE A 53 9.74 -5.73 2.28
N ALA A 54 9.49 -4.49 2.73
CA ALA A 54 8.43 -4.22 3.71
C ALA A 54 7.03 -4.34 3.08
N LYS A 55 6.88 -3.83 1.86
CA LYS A 55 5.63 -3.90 1.10
C LYS A 55 5.35 -5.31 0.58
N MET A 56 6.38 -6.01 0.12
CA MET A 56 6.30 -7.42 -0.30
C MET A 56 5.93 -8.34 0.86
N HIS A 57 6.54 -8.17 2.04
CA HIS A 57 6.19 -8.91 3.25
C HIS A 57 4.71 -8.72 3.62
N LYS A 58 4.21 -7.46 3.63
CA LYS A 58 2.78 -7.17 3.85
C LYS A 58 1.89 -7.85 2.81
N PHE A 59 2.18 -7.66 1.52
CA PHE A 59 1.35 -8.17 0.43
C PHE A 59 1.28 -9.70 0.42
N LEU A 60 2.41 -10.40 0.55
CA LEU A 60 2.42 -11.86 0.56
C LEU A 60 1.74 -12.43 1.82
N ARG A 61 1.90 -11.81 3.00
CA ARG A 61 1.18 -12.21 4.22
C ARG A 61 -0.32 -11.93 4.14
N PHE A 62 -0.77 -11.00 3.30
CA PHE A 62 -2.18 -10.81 2.99
C PHE A 62 -2.68 -11.85 1.99
N PHE A 63 -1.99 -12.04 0.87
CA PHE A 63 -2.47 -12.85 -0.24
C PHE A 63 -2.37 -14.36 0.04
N PHE A 64 -1.25 -14.85 0.58
CA PHE A 64 -1.05 -16.27 0.95
C PHE A 64 -1.57 -16.64 2.34
N ASN A 65 -2.50 -15.86 2.89
CA ASN A 65 -3.25 -16.25 4.07
C ASN A 65 -4.28 -17.33 3.67
N VAL A 66 -4.13 -18.54 4.20
CA VAL A 66 -5.02 -19.69 3.94
C VAL A 66 -6.50 -19.31 4.07
N LEU A 67 -6.87 -18.56 5.13
CA LEU A 67 -8.25 -18.14 5.36
C LEU A 67 -8.79 -17.19 4.28
N ASN A 68 -7.94 -16.33 3.71
CA ASN A 68 -8.34 -15.43 2.62
C ASN A 68 -8.56 -16.23 1.33
N LEU A 69 -7.62 -17.14 1.00
CA LEU A 69 -7.67 -17.99 -0.19
C LEU A 69 -8.86 -18.95 -0.15
N SER A 70 -9.16 -19.57 0.99
CA SER A 70 -10.22 -20.59 1.11
C SER A 70 -11.63 -20.02 1.27
N THR A 71 -11.77 -18.70 1.51
CA THR A 71 -13.06 -18.01 1.63
C THR A 71 -13.17 -16.92 0.57
N TRP A 72 -13.18 -15.64 0.96
CA TRP A 72 -13.57 -14.52 0.10
C TRP A 72 -12.80 -14.41 -1.23
N ILE A 73 -11.52 -14.79 -1.32
CA ILE A 73 -10.82 -14.78 -2.62
C ILE A 73 -11.42 -15.81 -3.57
N LYS A 74 -11.64 -17.04 -3.08
CA LYS A 74 -12.33 -18.09 -3.85
C LYS A 74 -13.75 -17.68 -4.19
N ASP A 75 -14.48 -17.11 -3.24
CA ASP A 75 -15.91 -16.80 -3.42
C ASP A 75 -16.11 -15.64 -4.40
N GLU A 76 -15.30 -14.57 -4.32
CA GLU A 76 -15.30 -13.46 -5.29
C GLU A 76 -14.82 -13.89 -6.68
N TRP A 77 -13.78 -14.73 -6.78
CA TRP A 77 -13.34 -15.29 -8.07
C TRP A 77 -14.39 -16.22 -8.69
N SER A 78 -15.17 -16.93 -7.85
CA SER A 78 -16.31 -17.78 -8.27
C SER A 78 -17.52 -16.99 -8.79
N GLN A 79 -17.53 -15.66 -8.68
CA GLN A 79 -18.53 -14.80 -9.34
C GLN A 79 -18.18 -14.51 -10.80
N ILE A 80 -16.91 -14.70 -11.21
CA ILE A 80 -16.40 -14.38 -12.55
C ILE A 80 -16.13 -15.65 -13.37
N TYR A 81 -15.70 -16.73 -12.73
CA TYR A 81 -15.40 -18.04 -13.34
C TYR A 81 -16.08 -19.16 -12.54
N ASP A 82 -16.27 -20.33 -13.16
CA ASP A 82 -16.87 -21.49 -12.49
C ASP A 82 -16.10 -21.89 -11.22
N SER A 83 -16.80 -22.14 -10.11
CA SER A 83 -16.20 -22.35 -8.79
C SER A 83 -15.36 -23.63 -8.72
N LEU A 84 -15.67 -24.65 -9.53
CA LEU A 84 -14.82 -25.84 -9.69
C LEU A 84 -13.49 -25.46 -10.35
N TYR A 85 -13.55 -24.76 -11.49
CA TYR A 85 -12.38 -24.28 -12.22
C TYR A 85 -11.49 -23.36 -11.36
N VAL A 86 -12.09 -22.40 -10.64
CA VAL A 86 -11.41 -21.50 -9.69
C VAL A 86 -10.70 -22.27 -8.60
N LYS A 87 -11.37 -23.28 -8.02
CA LYS A 87 -10.80 -24.10 -6.95
C LYS A 87 -9.60 -24.89 -7.46
N GLU A 88 -9.78 -25.67 -8.51
CA GLU A 88 -8.79 -26.65 -8.98
C GLU A 88 -7.58 -26.00 -9.65
N ASN A 89 -7.78 -24.94 -10.43
CA ASN A 89 -6.69 -24.34 -11.23
C ASN A 89 -5.98 -23.17 -10.53
N TRP A 90 -6.61 -22.51 -9.54
CA TRP A 90 -6.02 -21.33 -8.88
C TRP A 90 -5.87 -21.52 -7.36
N ILE A 91 -6.95 -21.85 -6.64
CA ILE A 91 -6.91 -21.89 -5.17
C ILE A 91 -6.08 -23.07 -4.64
N ASP A 92 -6.31 -24.28 -5.14
CA ASP A 92 -5.60 -25.48 -4.68
C ASP A 92 -4.08 -25.40 -4.98
N PRO A 93 -3.61 -24.92 -6.15
CA PRO A 93 -2.19 -24.61 -6.38
C PRO A 93 -1.62 -23.53 -5.45
N LEU A 94 -2.34 -22.41 -5.23
CA LEU A 94 -1.89 -21.36 -4.30
C LEU A 94 -1.73 -21.90 -2.86
N LEU A 95 -2.64 -22.77 -2.41
CA LEU A 95 -2.54 -23.47 -1.14
C LEU A 95 -1.36 -24.46 -1.11
N GLY A 96 -1.10 -25.17 -2.21
CA GLY A 96 0.07 -26.04 -2.36
C GLY A 96 1.43 -25.31 -2.31
N TRP A 97 1.47 -24.05 -2.76
CA TRP A 97 2.65 -23.18 -2.64
C TRP A 97 2.76 -22.44 -1.30
N GLN A 98 1.67 -22.32 -0.54
CA GLN A 98 1.60 -21.60 0.74
C GLN A 98 2.73 -21.95 1.72
N PRO A 99 3.05 -23.22 2.06
CA PRO A 99 4.07 -23.52 3.07
C PRO A 99 5.48 -23.09 2.64
N LYS A 100 5.77 -23.12 1.33
CA LYS A 100 7.05 -22.67 0.75
C LYS A 100 7.15 -21.15 0.73
N ILE A 101 6.02 -20.45 0.52
CA ILE A 101 5.95 -18.98 0.56
C ILE A 101 5.92 -18.45 2.00
N GLU A 102 5.36 -19.18 2.96
CA GLU A 102 5.43 -18.87 4.39
C GLU A 102 6.89 -18.88 4.90
N GLN A 103 7.72 -19.80 4.43
CA GLN A 103 9.17 -19.77 4.68
C GLN A 103 9.84 -18.51 4.10
N LEU A 104 9.37 -18.05 2.94
CA LEU A 104 9.85 -16.81 2.30
C LEU A 104 9.38 -15.56 3.07
N ILE A 105 8.13 -15.52 3.53
CA ILE A 105 7.58 -14.43 4.36
C ILE A 105 8.43 -14.26 5.62
N LYS A 106 8.77 -15.38 6.29
CA LYS A 106 9.70 -15.39 7.45
C LYS A 106 11.08 -14.81 7.09
N GLN A 107 11.71 -15.24 6.00
CA GLN A 107 12.98 -14.66 5.52
C GLN A 107 12.91 -13.15 5.24
N LEU A 108 11.75 -12.61 4.83
CA LEU A 108 11.55 -11.16 4.67
C LEU A 108 11.38 -10.47 6.04
N ALA A 109 10.65 -11.07 6.98
CA ALA A 109 10.48 -10.56 8.34
C ALA A 109 11.83 -10.48 9.09
N ASP A 110 12.64 -11.54 9.04
CA ASP A 110 13.98 -11.59 9.64
C ASP A 110 14.89 -10.49 9.06
N ARG A 111 14.81 -10.26 7.75
CA ARG A 111 15.54 -9.19 7.06
C ARG A 111 15.06 -7.79 7.43
N LEU A 112 13.78 -7.62 7.78
CA LEU A 112 13.26 -6.35 8.28
C LEU A 112 13.74 -6.07 9.70
N ALA A 113 13.67 -7.05 10.61
CA ALA A 113 14.16 -6.92 11.97
C ALA A 113 15.66 -6.57 12.02
N ASN A 114 16.49 -7.31 11.28
CA ASN A 114 17.94 -7.08 11.23
C ASN A 114 18.34 -5.76 10.54
N ARG A 115 17.42 -5.10 9.82
CA ARG A 115 17.67 -3.76 9.22
C ARG A 115 17.54 -2.63 10.24
N VAL A 116 16.86 -2.86 11.36
CA VAL A 116 16.70 -1.89 12.46
C VAL A 116 17.93 -1.88 13.37
N THR A 117 18.55 -3.05 13.60
CA THR A 117 19.77 -3.18 14.42
C THR A 117 21.05 -2.76 13.72
N THR A 118 21.05 -2.64 12.39
CA THR A 118 22.25 -2.29 11.57
C THR A 118 22.39 -0.80 11.26
N VAL A 119 21.76 0.08 12.04
CA VAL A 119 22.03 1.52 12.01
C VAL A 119 23.45 1.77 12.52
N LYS A 120 24.39 2.05 11.59
CA LYS A 120 25.74 2.50 11.93
C LYS A 120 25.64 3.79 12.74
N THR A 121 26.20 3.80 13.94
CA THR A 121 26.38 5.02 14.74
C THR A 121 27.32 5.96 14.01
N SER A 122 26.77 7.02 13.41
CA SER A 122 27.57 8.14 12.91
C SER A 122 28.36 8.75 14.07
N THR A 123 29.67 8.94 13.89
CA THR A 123 30.56 9.50 14.89
C THR A 123 30.04 10.86 15.38
N VAL A 124 29.78 10.99 16.67
CA VAL A 124 29.27 12.22 17.28
C VAL A 124 30.30 13.35 17.10
N THR A 125 29.93 14.37 16.33
CA THR A 125 30.73 15.59 16.16
C THR A 125 30.82 16.32 17.50
N LYS A 126 32.02 16.38 18.07
CA LYS A 126 32.26 17.18 19.29
C LYS A 126 32.16 18.68 18.93
N PRO A 127 31.43 19.50 19.69
CA PRO A 127 31.49 20.95 19.54
C PRO A 127 32.92 21.45 19.73
N LYS A 128 33.35 22.38 18.88
CA LYS A 128 34.51 23.23 19.13
C LYS A 128 33.99 24.55 19.71
N GLU A 129 34.58 25.02 20.80
CA GLU A 129 34.24 26.31 21.38
C GLU A 129 34.54 27.45 20.39
N PHE A 130 33.73 28.52 20.45
CA PHE A 130 33.77 29.64 19.51
C PHE A 130 34.35 30.88 20.18
N ASP A 131 35.23 31.58 19.46
CA ASP A 131 35.82 32.82 19.95
C ASP A 131 34.77 33.92 20.07
N LEU A 132 34.67 34.54 21.26
CA LEU A 132 33.75 35.64 21.56
C LEU A 132 34.13 36.91 20.79
N THR A 133 33.67 36.98 19.54
CA THR A 133 33.77 38.16 18.66
C THR A 133 32.38 38.70 18.39
N THR A 134 32.26 40.03 18.26
CA THR A 134 30.98 40.72 18.21
C THR A 134 30.16 40.32 16.96
N PRO A 135 28.83 40.13 17.10
CA PRO A 135 28.02 39.64 15.99
C PRO A 135 27.97 40.68 14.86
N LYS A 136 28.39 40.28 13.66
CA LYS A 136 28.08 41.06 12.45
C LYS A 136 26.56 41.23 12.35
N PRO A 137 26.05 42.43 12.02
CA PRO A 137 24.62 42.65 11.89
C PRO A 137 24.06 41.71 10.81
N ARG A 138 22.98 40.99 11.14
CA ARG A 138 22.28 40.17 10.14
C ARG A 138 21.65 41.10 9.11
N ALA A 139 22.02 40.93 7.85
CA ALA A 139 21.14 41.35 6.77
C ALA A 139 19.81 40.61 6.94
N ILE A 140 18.71 41.35 7.02
CA ILE A 140 17.37 40.77 6.98
C ILE A 140 17.22 40.14 5.58
N PRO A 141 16.86 38.85 5.46
CA PRO A 141 16.61 38.27 4.14
C PRO A 141 15.45 39.04 3.50
N ILE A 142 15.71 39.65 2.34
CA ILE A 142 14.68 40.32 1.56
C ILE A 142 13.65 39.24 1.18
N PRO A 143 12.36 39.40 1.52
CA PRO A 143 11.35 38.42 1.14
C PRO A 143 11.33 38.23 -0.37
N GLU A 144 11.35 36.98 -0.83
CA GLU A 144 11.15 36.69 -2.25
C GLU A 144 9.78 37.28 -2.66
N PRO A 145 9.70 38.01 -3.79
CA PRO A 145 8.44 38.61 -4.22
C PRO A 145 7.45 37.49 -4.52
N ILE A 146 6.37 37.43 -3.73
CA ILE A 146 5.28 36.48 -3.92
C ILE A 146 4.84 36.57 -5.39
N PRO A 147 4.79 35.46 -6.14
CA PRO A 147 4.33 35.46 -7.52
C PRO A 147 2.96 36.14 -7.59
N LEU A 148 2.89 37.24 -8.34
CA LEU A 148 1.64 37.98 -8.55
C LEU A 148 0.66 37.06 -9.27
N GLN A 149 -0.27 36.47 -8.51
CA GLN A 149 -1.45 35.85 -9.09
C GLN A 149 -2.13 36.89 -9.98
N GLU A 150 -2.37 36.53 -11.23
CA GLU A 150 -3.16 37.36 -12.13
C GLU A 150 -4.49 37.66 -11.45
N LYS A 151 -4.85 38.94 -11.35
CA LYS A 151 -6.14 39.33 -10.77
C LYS A 151 -7.23 38.67 -11.60
N HIS A 152 -7.94 37.71 -11.02
CA HIS A 152 -9.12 37.12 -11.64
C HIS A 152 -10.02 38.24 -12.16
N GLN A 153 -10.23 38.26 -13.47
CA GLN A 153 -11.14 39.22 -14.08
C GLN A 153 -12.54 38.99 -13.46
N PRO A 154 -13.26 40.05 -13.05
CA PRO A 154 -14.63 39.88 -12.59
C PRO A 154 -15.44 39.26 -13.72
N VAL A 155 -16.04 38.09 -13.47
CA VAL A 155 -16.86 37.38 -14.46
C VAL A 155 -17.97 38.32 -14.92
N SER A 156 -17.95 38.69 -16.20
CA SER A 156 -18.92 39.65 -16.75
C SER A 156 -20.32 39.06 -16.66
N GLY A 157 -21.19 39.72 -15.90
CA GLY A 157 -22.56 39.30 -15.67
C GLY A 157 -23.47 39.53 -16.88
N PHE A 158 -23.26 38.78 -17.96
CA PHE A 158 -24.17 38.73 -19.11
C PHE A 158 -25.23 37.65 -18.92
N TYR A 159 -26.24 37.97 -18.11
CA TYR A 159 -27.54 37.30 -18.21
C TYR A 159 -28.20 37.66 -19.55
N SER A 160 -28.69 36.64 -20.28
CA SER A 160 -29.79 36.65 -21.27
C SER A 160 -29.49 35.97 -22.63
N LEU A 161 -30.58 35.60 -23.32
CA LEU A 161 -30.76 35.40 -24.77
C LEU A 161 -30.14 34.19 -25.53
N ASN A 162 -29.32 33.31 -24.93
CA ASN A 162 -28.77 32.14 -25.66
C ASN A 162 -29.34 30.75 -25.27
N SER A 163 -30.22 30.66 -24.26
CA SER A 163 -30.90 29.40 -23.90
C SER A 163 -32.00 29.04 -24.90
N VAL A 164 -32.91 29.97 -25.20
CA VAL A 164 -34.09 29.69 -26.06
C VAL A 164 -33.68 29.17 -27.43
N LYS A 165 -32.73 29.84 -28.12
CA LYS A 165 -32.23 29.41 -29.43
C LYS A 165 -31.53 28.05 -29.43
N SER A 166 -30.88 27.65 -28.34
CA SER A 166 -30.23 26.34 -28.26
C SER A 166 -31.25 25.21 -27.99
N TYR A 167 -32.31 25.46 -27.22
CA TYR A 167 -33.46 24.55 -27.13
C TYR A 167 -34.29 24.47 -28.42
N GLU A 168 -34.48 25.59 -29.11
CA GLU A 168 -35.22 25.69 -30.38
C GLU A 168 -34.53 24.88 -31.50
N LEU A 169 -33.21 25.03 -31.66
CA LEU A 169 -32.42 24.21 -32.58
C LEU A 169 -32.41 22.71 -32.22
N LEU A 170 -32.45 22.36 -30.93
CA LEU A 170 -32.59 20.96 -30.50
C LEU A 170 -33.99 20.40 -30.78
N LEU A 171 -35.03 21.23 -30.75
CA LEU A 171 -36.39 20.84 -31.15
C LEU A 171 -36.50 20.66 -32.67
N GLU A 172 -35.94 21.57 -33.49
CA GLU A 172 -35.88 21.37 -34.95
C GLU A 172 -35.06 20.13 -35.34
N ALA A 173 -33.96 19.85 -34.64
CA ALA A 173 -33.17 18.63 -34.84
C ALA A 173 -33.98 17.36 -34.54
N ASN A 174 -34.75 17.34 -33.45
CA ASN A 174 -35.63 16.20 -33.13
C ASN A 174 -36.78 16.05 -34.16
N VAL A 175 -37.46 17.14 -34.52
CA VAL A 175 -38.58 17.11 -35.49
C VAL A 175 -38.11 16.66 -36.88
N SER A 176 -36.91 17.06 -37.31
CA SER A 176 -36.33 16.61 -38.58
C SER A 176 -35.87 15.15 -38.56
N GLN A 177 -35.45 14.60 -37.41
CA GLN A 177 -35.01 13.21 -37.26
C GLN A 177 -36.11 12.19 -37.59
N PHE A 178 -37.39 12.53 -37.41
CA PHE A 178 -38.53 11.66 -37.75
C PHE A 178 -39.08 11.84 -39.17
N ARG A 179 -38.55 12.77 -39.98
CA ARG A 179 -39.14 13.15 -41.28
C ARG A 179 -38.85 12.19 -42.44
N CYS A 180 -38.14 11.09 -42.19
CA CYS A 180 -37.75 10.09 -43.20
C CYS A 180 -38.69 8.87 -43.30
N ALA A 181 -39.93 8.97 -42.82
CA ALA A 181 -40.95 7.93 -42.85
C ALA A 181 -41.92 8.04 -44.06
N THR A 182 -41.42 8.41 -45.25
CA THR A 182 -42.22 8.32 -46.48
C THR A 182 -42.36 6.86 -46.92
N VAL A 183 -43.59 6.43 -47.16
CA VAL A 183 -43.90 5.05 -47.58
C VAL A 183 -43.21 4.75 -48.90
N LYS A 184 -42.28 3.78 -48.89
CA LYS A 184 -41.68 3.26 -50.12
C LYS A 184 -42.73 2.39 -50.84
N PRO A 185 -43.01 2.62 -52.13
CA PRO A 185 -43.88 1.73 -52.88
C PRO A 185 -43.26 0.33 -52.93
N GLU A 186 -44.10 -0.70 -52.81
CA GLU A 186 -43.65 -2.10 -52.86
C GLU A 186 -43.09 -2.42 -54.25
N LYS A 187 -41.76 -2.42 -54.36
CA LYS A 187 -41.10 -2.97 -55.55
C LYS A 187 -41.35 -4.47 -55.58
N LYS A 188 -42.04 -4.93 -56.63
CA LYS A 188 -42.12 -6.35 -56.98
C LYS A 188 -40.70 -6.91 -57.02
N ILE A 189 -40.47 -7.99 -56.29
CA ILE A 189 -39.18 -8.68 -56.29
C ILE A 189 -39.22 -9.67 -57.45
N ASP A 190 -38.79 -9.22 -58.63
CA ASP A 190 -38.64 -10.09 -59.77
C ASP A 190 -37.52 -11.10 -59.46
N ASN A 191 -37.84 -12.40 -59.52
CA ASN A 191 -36.93 -13.50 -59.17
C ASN A 191 -35.88 -13.74 -60.28
N VAL A 192 -35.04 -12.74 -60.55
CA VAL A 192 -33.92 -12.85 -61.47
C VAL A 192 -32.78 -13.62 -60.78
N PRO A 193 -32.26 -14.71 -61.37
CA PRO A 193 -31.17 -15.51 -60.79
C PRO A 193 -29.82 -14.82 -60.97
N ILE A 194 -29.61 -13.71 -60.26
CA ILE A 194 -28.33 -13.00 -60.21
C ILE A 194 -27.35 -13.78 -59.33
N LYS A 195 -26.14 -14.01 -59.85
CA LYS A 195 -25.06 -14.71 -59.14
C LYS A 195 -24.68 -13.96 -57.85
N LEU A 196 -25.14 -14.46 -56.69
CA LEU A 196 -25.01 -13.76 -55.42
C LEU A 196 -23.57 -13.81 -54.89
N ASN A 197 -22.94 -12.65 -54.75
CA ASN A 197 -21.72 -12.52 -53.95
C ASN A 197 -22.01 -12.85 -52.48
N ALA A 198 -21.03 -13.39 -51.74
CA ALA A 198 -21.18 -13.76 -50.32
C ALA A 198 -21.81 -12.64 -49.45
N ALA A 199 -21.38 -11.39 -49.65
CA ALA A 199 -21.94 -10.23 -48.94
C ALA A 199 -23.40 -9.89 -49.31
N ALA A 200 -23.93 -10.39 -50.43
CA ALA A 200 -25.37 -10.30 -50.74
C ALA A 200 -26.15 -11.36 -49.95
N ILE A 201 -25.69 -12.62 -49.97
CA ILE A 201 -26.26 -13.75 -49.22
C ILE A 201 -26.38 -13.40 -47.73
N LEU A 202 -25.29 -12.91 -47.12
CA LEU A 202 -25.28 -12.57 -45.69
C LEU A 202 -26.22 -11.39 -45.34
N ARG A 203 -26.33 -10.38 -46.21
CA ARG A 203 -27.24 -9.24 -45.98
C ARG A 203 -28.71 -9.62 -46.14
N GLU A 204 -29.04 -10.51 -47.07
CA GLU A 204 -30.39 -11.02 -47.27
C GLU A 204 -30.78 -11.98 -46.12
N GLY A 205 -29.89 -12.89 -45.72
CA GLY A 205 -30.08 -13.78 -44.57
C GLY A 205 -30.32 -13.01 -43.27
N ALA A 206 -29.50 -11.99 -42.98
CA ALA A 206 -29.70 -11.13 -41.81
C ALA A 206 -31.03 -10.35 -41.83
N LEU A 207 -31.52 -9.96 -43.02
CA LEU A 207 -32.83 -9.31 -43.18
C LEU A 207 -33.97 -10.28 -42.83
N TYR A 208 -33.90 -11.53 -43.28
CA TYR A 208 -34.90 -12.55 -42.92
C TYR A 208 -34.83 -12.98 -41.45
N GLN A 209 -33.63 -13.13 -40.87
CA GLN A 209 -33.45 -13.39 -39.44
C GLN A 209 -34.12 -12.28 -38.60
N ARG A 210 -33.85 -11.01 -38.91
CA ARG A 210 -34.47 -9.87 -38.21
C ARG A 210 -36.00 -9.84 -38.33
N LYS A 211 -36.57 -10.27 -39.46
CA LYS A 211 -38.03 -10.45 -39.62
C LYS A 211 -38.56 -11.58 -38.76
N MET A 212 -37.87 -12.72 -38.72
CA MET A 212 -38.25 -13.86 -37.88
C MET A 212 -38.21 -13.48 -36.39
N GLU A 213 -37.17 -12.78 -35.95
CA GLU A 213 -37.05 -12.23 -34.59
C GLU A 213 -38.19 -11.26 -34.25
N GLN A 214 -38.57 -10.37 -35.19
CA GLN A 214 -39.70 -9.45 -34.99
C GLN A 214 -41.04 -10.20 -34.85
N GLU A 215 -41.27 -11.25 -35.66
CA GLU A 215 -42.46 -12.08 -35.53
C GLU A 215 -42.46 -12.89 -34.22
N LEU A 216 -41.33 -13.51 -33.84
CA LEU A 216 -41.20 -14.20 -32.56
C LEU A 216 -41.47 -13.27 -31.37
N ASN A 217 -40.93 -12.04 -31.39
CA ASN A 217 -41.21 -11.04 -30.37
C ASN A 217 -42.69 -10.61 -30.36
N ARG A 218 -43.35 -10.54 -31.53
CA ARG A 218 -44.79 -10.26 -31.64
C ARG A 218 -45.63 -11.38 -31.01
N TYR A 219 -45.30 -12.64 -31.29
CA TYR A 219 -45.92 -13.79 -30.63
C TYR A 219 -45.68 -13.79 -29.12
N PHE A 220 -44.46 -13.47 -28.67
CA PHE A 220 -44.09 -13.43 -27.26
C PHE A 220 -44.83 -12.34 -26.47
N LEU A 221 -45.02 -11.15 -27.06
CA LEU A 221 -45.84 -10.08 -26.48
C LEU A 221 -47.32 -10.46 -26.40
N LEU A 222 -47.86 -11.12 -27.43
CA LEU A 222 -49.23 -11.64 -27.42
C LEU A 222 -49.43 -12.74 -26.36
N LEU A 223 -48.46 -13.65 -26.20
CA LEU A 223 -48.48 -14.74 -25.22
C LEU A 223 -48.40 -14.26 -23.77
N ARG A 224 -47.75 -13.12 -23.51
CA ARG A 224 -47.65 -12.53 -22.17
C ARG A 224 -48.91 -11.77 -21.73
N GLY A 225 -49.76 -11.39 -22.67
CA GLY A 225 -50.79 -10.38 -22.47
C GLY A 225 -50.19 -8.96 -22.37
N ALA A 226 -50.96 -7.96 -22.80
CA ALA A 226 -50.59 -6.57 -22.58
C ALA A 226 -50.86 -6.19 -21.12
N HIS A 227 -49.81 -6.07 -20.32
CA HIS A 227 -49.87 -5.60 -18.94
C HIS A 227 -49.12 -4.27 -18.83
N ASP A 228 -49.84 -3.21 -18.44
CA ASP A 228 -49.31 -1.84 -18.41
C ASP A 228 -48.46 -1.61 -17.15
N PRO A 229 -47.16 -1.28 -17.28
CA PRO A 229 -46.24 -1.15 -16.14
C PRO A 229 -46.35 0.19 -15.40
N SER A 230 -47.32 1.04 -15.75
CA SER A 230 -47.41 2.45 -15.32
C SER A 230 -47.45 2.61 -13.80
N GLU A 231 -48.31 1.85 -13.11
CA GLU A 231 -48.48 1.92 -11.65
C GLU A 231 -47.17 1.58 -10.91
N PHE A 232 -46.46 0.54 -11.38
CA PHE A 232 -45.16 0.15 -10.83
C PHE A 232 -44.10 1.23 -11.06
N LEU A 233 -44.08 1.88 -12.23
CA LEU A 233 -43.14 2.95 -12.55
C LEU A 233 -43.39 4.23 -11.74
N GLU A 234 -44.64 4.50 -11.37
CA GLU A 234 -45.00 5.62 -10.48
C GLU A 234 -44.62 5.33 -9.03
N TRP A 235 -44.93 4.15 -8.51
CA TRP A 235 -44.45 3.69 -7.21
C TRP A 235 -42.91 3.73 -7.10
N GLN A 236 -42.21 3.30 -8.16
CA GLN A 236 -40.74 3.33 -8.21
C GLN A 236 -40.17 4.76 -8.26
N LYS A 237 -40.93 5.79 -8.67
CA LYS A 237 -40.50 7.20 -8.52
C LYS A 237 -40.67 7.65 -7.08
N GLN A 238 -41.87 7.46 -6.51
CA GLN A 238 -42.19 7.89 -5.15
C GLN A 238 -41.26 7.30 -4.07
N MET A 239 -40.81 6.05 -4.24
CA MET A 239 -39.83 5.48 -3.32
C MET A 239 -38.44 6.12 -3.46
N ARG A 240 -37.95 6.34 -4.69
CA ARG A 240 -36.66 7.04 -4.91
C ARG A 240 -36.66 8.48 -4.39
N GLU A 241 -37.81 9.16 -4.46
CA GLU A 241 -37.99 10.50 -3.90
C GLU A 241 -37.88 10.47 -2.36
N LYS A 242 -38.58 9.54 -1.70
CA LYS A 242 -38.51 9.35 -0.23
C LYS A 242 -37.13 8.90 0.25
N ASP A 243 -36.45 8.03 -0.49
CA ASP A 243 -35.09 7.58 -0.17
C ASP A 243 -34.09 8.75 -0.25
N LEU A 244 -34.28 9.67 -1.20
CA LEU A 244 -33.46 10.88 -1.35
C LEU A 244 -33.73 11.88 -0.22
N GLU A 245 -35.00 12.12 0.14
CA GLU A 245 -35.39 12.96 1.27
C GLU A 245 -34.77 12.46 2.59
N GLN A 246 -34.82 11.15 2.85
CA GLN A 246 -34.19 10.53 4.02
C GLN A 246 -32.67 10.71 4.03
N GLN A 247 -31.99 10.52 2.89
CA GLN A 247 -30.54 10.74 2.78
C GLN A 247 -30.15 12.20 3.05
N LEU A 248 -30.93 13.16 2.56
CA LEU A 248 -30.71 14.59 2.83
C LEU A 248 -30.91 14.90 4.31
N ALA A 249 -31.99 14.42 4.93
CA ALA A 249 -32.24 14.59 6.37
C ALA A 249 -31.14 13.97 7.24
N GLU A 250 -30.65 12.78 6.89
CA GLU A 250 -29.52 12.15 7.59
C GLU A 250 -28.22 12.97 7.48
N ILE A 251 -27.92 13.55 6.31
CA ILE A 251 -26.76 14.42 6.12
C ILE A 251 -26.86 15.67 7.01
N GLU A 252 -28.05 16.28 7.13
CA GLU A 252 -28.26 17.42 8.01
C GLU A 252 -28.17 17.03 9.50
N CYS A 253 -28.76 15.92 9.92
CA CYS A 253 -28.63 15.39 11.28
C CYS A 253 -27.17 15.15 11.67
N ARG A 254 -26.39 14.48 10.80
CA ARG A 254 -24.94 14.25 11.03
C ARG A 254 -24.16 15.58 11.09
N ARG A 255 -24.50 16.55 10.24
CA ARG A 255 -23.90 17.90 10.24
C ARG A 255 -24.20 18.68 11.53
N LEU A 256 -25.41 18.56 12.08
CA LEU A 256 -25.80 19.19 13.35
C LEU A 256 -25.13 18.49 14.55
N GLN A 257 -25.11 17.15 14.57
CA GLN A 257 -24.42 16.36 15.60
C GLN A 257 -22.92 16.69 15.65
N GLY A 258 -22.27 16.89 14.50
CA GLY A 258 -20.87 17.31 14.41
C GLY A 258 -20.60 18.71 15.00
N LYS A 259 -21.57 19.63 14.95
CA LYS A 259 -21.47 20.94 15.63
C LYS A 259 -21.62 20.79 17.14
N LEU A 260 -22.66 20.09 17.59
CA LEU A 260 -22.91 19.86 19.02
C LEU A 260 -21.70 19.19 19.70
N SER A 261 -21.14 18.15 19.08
CA SER A 261 -19.94 17.48 19.59
C SER A 261 -18.71 18.40 19.67
N HIS A 262 -18.60 19.40 18.78
CA HIS A 262 -17.54 20.41 18.85
C HIS A 262 -17.75 21.39 20.03
N GLU A 263 -18.98 21.83 20.25
CA GLU A 263 -19.37 22.70 21.36
C GLU A 263 -19.21 21.99 22.71
N GLU A 264 -19.66 20.74 22.82
CA GLU A 264 -19.42 19.84 23.97
C GLU A 264 -17.92 19.67 24.26
N ALA A 265 -17.09 19.46 23.23
CA ALA A 265 -15.64 19.32 23.39
C ALA A 265 -14.96 20.62 23.84
N ILE A 266 -15.49 21.80 23.46
CA ILE A 266 -15.04 23.10 23.98
C ILE A 266 -15.40 23.24 25.46
N LEU A 267 -16.65 22.95 25.83
CA LEU A 267 -17.12 23.03 27.22
C LEU A 267 -16.35 22.05 28.14
N ALA A 268 -16.13 20.81 27.71
CA ALA A 268 -15.32 19.84 28.44
C ALA A 268 -13.88 20.33 28.67
N ARG A 269 -13.25 20.96 27.67
CA ARG A 269 -11.92 21.58 27.82
C ARG A 269 -11.94 22.74 28.81
N GLN A 270 -12.96 23.59 28.79
CA GLN A 270 -13.10 24.69 29.75
C GLN A 270 -13.24 24.17 31.18
N ASN A 271 -14.04 23.12 31.40
CA ASN A 271 -14.20 22.48 32.72
C ASN A 271 -12.88 21.91 33.24
N VAL A 272 -12.13 21.16 32.41
CA VAL A 272 -10.81 20.64 32.79
C VAL A 272 -9.81 21.76 33.11
N ILE A 273 -9.85 22.89 32.38
CA ILE A 273 -9.02 24.07 32.71
C ILE A 273 -9.42 24.69 34.05
N GLN A 274 -10.71 24.78 34.38
CA GLN A 274 -11.17 25.28 35.69
C GLN A 274 -10.79 24.34 36.84
N GLU A 275 -10.93 23.02 36.66
CA GLU A 275 -10.47 22.04 37.65
C GLU A 275 -8.96 22.11 37.87
N ASN A 276 -8.17 22.21 36.80
CA ASN A 276 -6.71 22.26 36.91
C ASN A 276 -6.22 23.55 37.56
N LYS A 277 -6.94 24.68 37.41
CA LYS A 277 -6.69 25.90 38.20
C LYS A 277 -6.91 25.65 39.69
N LYS A 278 -8.09 25.14 40.08
CA LYS A 278 -8.42 24.81 41.49
C LYS A 278 -7.41 23.83 42.10
N LYS A 279 -7.01 22.80 41.36
CA LYS A 279 -5.99 21.82 41.80
C LYS A 279 -4.60 22.46 41.96
N ALA A 280 -4.23 23.41 41.10
CA ALA A 280 -2.97 24.15 41.21
C ALA A 280 -2.99 25.21 42.32
N GLU A 281 -4.15 25.80 42.63
CA GLU A 281 -4.38 26.70 43.76
C GLU A 281 -4.22 25.94 45.09
N LEU A 282 -4.98 24.84 45.28
CA LEU A 282 -4.84 23.95 46.44
C LEU A 282 -3.39 23.45 46.64
N LYS A 283 -2.71 23.05 45.55
CA LYS A 283 -1.31 22.60 45.65
C LYS A 283 -0.34 23.73 45.99
N ARG A 284 -0.62 24.99 45.64
CA ARG A 284 0.16 26.15 46.10
C ARG A 284 -0.04 26.36 47.60
N GLU A 285 -1.28 26.30 48.07
CA GLU A 285 -1.64 26.43 49.49
C GLU A 285 -0.93 25.34 50.33
N GLU A 286 -1.05 24.06 49.95
CA GLU A 286 -0.31 22.95 50.58
C GLU A 286 1.21 23.19 50.61
N THR A 287 1.81 23.66 49.51
CA THR A 287 3.26 23.95 49.50
C THR A 287 3.64 25.15 50.36
N ALA A 288 2.76 26.16 50.48
CA ALA A 288 2.99 27.30 51.35
C ALA A 288 2.95 26.88 52.83
N GLU A 289 1.96 26.07 53.23
CA GLU A 289 1.87 25.50 54.58
C GLU A 289 3.11 24.66 54.93
N LEU A 290 3.57 23.80 54.01
CA LEU A 290 4.79 23.01 54.20
C LEU A 290 6.05 23.88 54.29
N MET A 291 6.15 24.96 53.50
CA MET A 291 7.25 25.93 53.61
C MET A 291 7.22 26.71 54.93
N HIS A 292 6.04 27.10 55.43
CA HIS A 292 5.89 27.71 56.75
C HIS A 292 6.33 26.77 57.87
N GLN A 293 5.84 25.53 57.89
CA GLN A 293 6.26 24.52 58.87
C GLN A 293 7.76 24.22 58.81
N TYR A 294 8.37 24.25 57.62
CA TYR A 294 9.82 24.08 57.49
C TYR A 294 10.59 25.29 58.02
N ALA A 295 10.14 26.52 57.73
CA ALA A 295 10.75 27.74 58.26
C ALA A 295 10.67 27.81 59.80
N GLU A 296 9.56 27.40 60.40
CA GLU A 296 9.39 27.29 61.85
C GLU A 296 10.37 26.28 62.48
N LYS A 297 10.49 25.09 61.89
CA LYS A 297 11.46 24.06 62.33
C LYS A 297 12.90 24.54 62.19
N ARG A 298 13.25 25.18 61.07
CA ARG A 298 14.57 25.80 60.89
C ARG A 298 14.88 26.86 61.95
N LEU A 299 13.88 27.65 62.35
CA LEU A 299 14.00 28.64 63.42
C LEU A 299 14.11 28.01 64.83
N GLN A 300 13.57 26.80 65.03
CA GLN A 300 13.75 26.00 66.26
C GLN A 300 15.15 25.38 66.30
N GLU A 301 15.55 24.68 65.24
CA GLU A 301 16.91 24.12 65.05
C GLU A 301 17.99 25.21 65.26
N GLU A 302 17.79 26.42 64.74
CA GLU A 302 18.72 27.54 64.94
C GLU A 302 18.79 28.05 66.39
N LYS A 303 17.74 27.88 67.21
CA LYS A 303 17.79 28.24 68.64
C LYS A 303 18.53 27.16 69.43
N GLU A 304 18.13 25.90 69.25
CA GLU A 304 18.78 24.74 69.87
C GLU A 304 20.28 24.71 69.55
N MET A 305 20.67 24.97 68.29
CA MET A 305 22.08 25.06 67.90
C MET A 305 22.83 26.25 68.51
N ARG A 306 22.16 27.39 68.78
CA ARG A 306 22.79 28.52 69.51
C ARG A 306 23.03 28.15 70.97
N GLU A 307 22.04 27.55 71.63
CA GLU A 307 22.15 27.08 73.02
C GLU A 307 23.26 26.02 73.17
N LEU A 308 23.35 25.06 72.24
CA LEU A 308 24.43 24.07 72.18
C LEU A 308 25.81 24.72 71.92
N VAL A 309 25.89 25.73 71.04
CA VAL A 309 27.14 26.46 70.79
C VAL A 309 27.57 27.25 72.03
N GLU A 310 26.64 27.83 72.79
CA GLU A 310 26.95 28.51 74.06
C GLU A 310 27.48 27.50 75.10
N GLN A 311 26.83 26.35 75.27
CA GLN A 311 27.32 25.27 76.13
C GLN A 311 28.72 24.77 75.73
N VAL A 312 28.98 24.60 74.42
CA VAL A 312 30.32 24.21 73.91
C VAL A 312 31.35 25.33 74.14
N VAL A 313 30.97 26.60 73.97
CA VAL A 313 31.86 27.75 74.28
C VAL A 313 32.19 27.79 75.77
N GLU A 314 31.27 27.45 76.66
CA GLU A 314 31.54 27.30 78.10
C GLU A 314 32.42 26.10 78.42
N GLY A 315 32.15 24.95 77.81
CA GLY A 315 33.05 23.80 77.83
C GLY A 315 34.46 24.17 77.39
N HIS A 316 34.61 24.97 76.32
CA HIS A 316 35.90 25.46 75.83
C HIS A 316 36.58 26.46 76.78
N LYS A 317 35.83 27.31 77.51
CA LYS A 317 36.39 28.14 78.60
C LYS A 317 36.99 27.23 79.68
N ASN A 318 36.24 26.22 80.12
CA ASN A 318 36.64 25.28 81.17
C ASN A 318 37.84 24.40 80.75
N VAL A 319 37.83 23.88 79.52
CA VAL A 319 38.94 23.09 78.95
C VAL A 319 40.19 23.95 78.74
N LYS A 320 40.08 25.25 78.40
CA LYS A 320 41.24 26.17 78.39
C LYS A 320 41.83 26.33 79.78
N GLN A 321 41.01 26.54 80.82
CA GLN A 321 41.50 26.61 82.20
C GLN A 321 42.17 25.29 82.65
N ALA A 322 41.59 24.14 82.29
CA ALA A 322 42.19 22.83 82.55
C ALA A 322 43.52 22.63 81.81
N ARG A 323 43.61 22.98 80.52
CA ARG A 323 44.86 22.96 79.74
C ARG A 323 45.94 23.87 80.33
N MET A 324 45.59 25.05 80.84
CA MET A 324 46.55 25.95 81.51
C MET A 324 47.11 25.38 82.82
N LYS A 325 46.38 24.47 83.50
CA LYS A 325 46.91 23.67 84.61
C LYS A 325 47.79 22.53 84.07
N LEU A 326 47.29 21.76 83.11
CA LEU A 326 47.97 20.59 82.52
C LEU A 326 49.27 20.94 81.79
N GLN A 327 49.38 22.12 81.19
CA GLN A 327 50.61 22.57 80.52
C GLN A 327 51.73 22.89 81.52
N LYS A 328 51.40 23.29 82.76
CA LYS A 328 52.41 23.45 83.82
C LYS A 328 53.02 22.09 84.18
N TYR A 329 52.17 21.07 84.38
CA TYR A 329 52.62 19.69 84.64
C TYR A 329 53.39 19.08 83.46
N LYS A 330 52.89 19.21 82.23
CA LYS A 330 53.60 18.68 81.05
C LYS A 330 54.94 19.36 80.76
N ARG A 331 55.16 20.60 81.21
CA ARG A 331 56.48 21.25 81.12
C ARG A 331 57.53 20.61 82.03
N GLN A 332 57.12 19.90 83.08
CA GLN A 332 58.00 19.13 83.96
C GLN A 332 58.34 17.79 83.25
N ILE A 333 57.31 17.02 82.87
CA ILE A 333 57.47 15.70 82.22
C ILE A 333 58.22 15.76 80.88
N VAL A 334 58.07 16.84 80.10
CA VAL A 334 58.79 16.99 78.82
C VAL A 334 60.29 17.22 79.02
N GLN A 335 60.74 17.70 80.19
CA GLN A 335 62.18 17.76 80.48
C GLN A 335 62.74 16.34 80.63
N GLU A 336 62.09 15.52 81.45
CA GLU A 336 62.42 14.10 81.71
C GLU A 336 62.48 13.28 80.39
N VAL A 337 61.42 13.28 79.59
CA VAL A 337 61.32 12.45 78.37
C VAL A 337 62.17 12.97 77.19
N SER A 338 62.64 14.23 77.24
CA SER A 338 63.52 14.78 76.18
C SER A 338 64.90 14.11 76.12
N GLU A 339 65.29 13.42 77.18
CA GLU A 339 66.57 12.73 77.31
C GLU A 339 66.51 11.36 76.60
N GLU A 340 65.42 10.60 76.81
CA GLU A 340 65.20 9.25 76.25
C GLU A 340 65.08 9.23 74.71
N SER A 341 64.35 10.20 74.15
CA SER A 341 63.91 10.16 72.74
C SER A 341 65.03 10.28 71.70
N ARG A 342 66.25 10.67 72.10
CA ARG A 342 67.40 10.90 71.20
C ARG A 342 68.00 9.62 70.62
N GLU A 343 67.68 8.45 71.17
CA GLU A 343 68.41 7.20 70.88
C GLU A 343 67.80 6.39 69.73
N LEU A 344 66.48 6.45 69.53
CA LEU A 344 65.76 5.58 68.59
C LEU A 344 65.93 5.98 67.11
N LEU A 345 66.08 7.28 66.83
CA LEU A 345 65.93 7.85 65.48
C LEU A 345 66.98 7.37 64.46
N ARG A 346 68.11 6.80 64.93
CA ARG A 346 69.21 6.34 64.05
C ARG A 346 68.90 5.07 63.25
N ARG A 347 67.88 4.27 63.64
CA ARG A 347 67.71 2.88 63.15
C ARG A 347 66.84 2.72 61.89
N ALA A 348 66.17 3.76 61.42
CA ALA A 348 65.09 3.65 60.42
C ALA A 348 65.47 4.01 58.97
N LEU A 349 66.75 4.35 58.70
CA LEU A 349 67.16 4.87 57.39
C LEU A 349 67.74 3.83 56.42
N GLU A 350 68.03 2.61 56.87
CA GLU A 350 68.85 1.65 56.12
C GLU A 350 68.03 0.66 55.25
N GLU A 351 66.69 0.57 55.42
CA GLU A 351 65.88 -0.54 54.88
C GLU A 351 65.18 -0.31 53.52
N GLU A 352 65.28 0.88 52.89
CA GLU A 352 64.50 1.20 51.67
C GLU A 352 65.26 1.07 50.34
N GLU A 353 66.59 1.08 50.31
CA GLU A 353 67.33 1.23 49.04
C GLU A 353 67.29 0.00 48.09
N GLU A 354 67.11 -1.22 48.61
CA GLU A 354 67.32 -2.45 47.82
C GLU A 354 66.21 -2.75 46.79
N LYS A 355 64.99 -2.29 47.04
CA LYS A 355 63.75 -2.82 46.42
C LYS A 355 63.65 -2.51 44.91
N LEU A 356 64.37 -1.50 44.42
CA LEU A 356 64.11 -0.88 43.11
C LEU A 356 64.65 -1.67 41.90
N ARG A 357 65.69 -2.49 42.07
CA ARG A 357 66.51 -3.01 40.94
C ARG A 357 65.85 -4.09 40.08
N LYS A 358 64.87 -4.85 40.59
CA LYS A 358 64.42 -6.14 40.02
C LYS A 358 63.34 -6.06 38.92
N ARG A 359 63.04 -4.88 38.36
CA ARG A 359 61.86 -4.67 37.48
C ARG A 359 62.15 -4.46 35.98
N TYR A 360 63.41 -4.45 35.53
CA TYR A 360 63.77 -3.92 34.20
C TYR A 360 63.90 -4.96 33.07
N GLU A 361 64.13 -6.24 33.38
CA GLU A 361 64.61 -7.23 32.39
C GLU A 361 63.52 -7.89 31.54
N LEU A 362 62.27 -7.96 32.05
CA LEU A 362 61.19 -8.77 31.47
C LEU A 362 60.70 -8.32 30.07
N ILE A 363 60.96 -7.07 29.69
CA ILE A 363 60.26 -6.40 28.56
C ILE A 363 60.84 -6.75 27.18
N GLN A 364 62.06 -7.32 27.10
CA GLN A 364 62.77 -7.46 25.81
C GLN A 364 62.29 -8.62 24.92
N GLN A 365 61.62 -9.64 25.46
CA GLN A 365 61.47 -10.94 24.78
C GLN A 365 60.36 -11.03 23.71
N ILE A 366 59.34 -10.17 23.76
CA ILE A 366 58.07 -10.40 23.03
C ILE A 366 58.15 -10.05 21.51
N ARG A 367 59.13 -9.26 21.07
CA ARG A 367 59.15 -8.65 19.72
C ARG A 367 59.65 -9.54 18.57
N ALA A 368 59.85 -10.84 18.77
CA ALA A 368 60.68 -11.67 17.89
C ALA A 368 59.93 -12.58 16.86
N ILE A 369 58.59 -12.66 16.89
CA ILE A 369 57.87 -13.82 16.32
C ILE A 369 57.04 -13.54 15.04
N GLU A 370 56.60 -12.31 14.77
CA GLU A 370 55.47 -12.06 13.84
C GLU A 370 55.87 -11.59 12.42
N SER A 371 56.46 -12.47 11.58
CA SER A 371 56.59 -12.19 10.13
C SER A 371 56.80 -13.43 9.22
N LEU A 372 55.88 -13.70 8.28
CA LEU A 372 56.12 -14.08 6.85
C LEU A 372 54.82 -14.58 6.13
N PRO A 373 54.60 -14.33 4.81
CA PRO A 373 53.41 -14.80 4.03
C PRO A 373 53.72 -15.62 2.74
N PHE A 374 52.73 -16.33 2.13
CA PHE A 374 52.84 -16.96 0.78
C PHE A 374 51.50 -17.19 -0.01
N PHE A 375 51.56 -17.79 -1.22
CA PHE A 375 50.66 -17.76 -2.43
C PHE A 375 50.22 -19.20 -2.91
N ARG A 376 49.41 -19.53 -3.95
CA ARG A 376 48.28 -18.98 -4.79
C ARG A 376 47.72 -20.11 -5.76
N ASN A 377 46.74 -19.77 -6.65
CA ASN A 377 46.39 -20.38 -7.98
C ASN A 377 45.22 -21.39 -8.16
N LYS A 378 44.70 -21.48 -9.40
CA LYS A 378 43.55 -22.29 -9.92
C LYS A 378 43.65 -22.57 -11.45
N PHE A 379 42.77 -23.43 -12.00
CA PHE A 379 42.59 -23.81 -13.43
C PHE A 379 41.09 -23.70 -13.86
N VAL A 380 40.77 -23.80 -15.17
CA VAL A 380 39.41 -23.70 -15.76
C VAL A 380 39.22 -24.68 -16.95
N ASP A 381 37.98 -25.09 -17.25
CA ASP A 381 37.59 -26.06 -18.30
C ASP A 381 36.50 -25.49 -19.25
N LEU A 382 36.36 -26.07 -20.46
CA LEU A 382 35.50 -25.60 -21.56
C LEU A 382 34.14 -26.33 -21.68
N THR A 383 33.83 -27.31 -20.83
CA THR A 383 32.45 -27.83 -20.71
C THR A 383 31.52 -26.86 -19.97
N GLN A 384 32.10 -25.86 -19.30
CA GLN A 384 31.43 -24.97 -18.38
C GLN A 384 30.89 -23.73 -19.11
N THR A 385 29.71 -23.26 -18.70
CA THR A 385 29.28 -21.89 -19.00
C THR A 385 30.23 -20.88 -18.34
N ALA A 386 30.36 -19.69 -18.93
CA ALA A 386 31.44 -18.75 -18.60
C ALA A 386 31.39 -18.19 -17.16
N GLY A 387 30.28 -18.38 -16.45
CA GLY A 387 30.18 -18.20 -15.00
C GLY A 387 29.93 -16.77 -14.58
N TYR A 388 29.44 -15.91 -15.48
CA TYR A 388 29.14 -14.51 -15.18
C TYR A 388 27.85 -14.34 -14.37
N GLY A 389 27.04 -15.39 -14.27
CA GLY A 389 25.85 -15.47 -13.41
C GLY A 389 24.56 -15.01 -14.08
N PHE A 390 24.54 -14.85 -15.40
CA PHE A 390 23.32 -14.51 -16.13
C PHE A 390 22.47 -15.76 -16.34
N SER A 391 21.17 -15.69 -16.00
CA SER A 391 20.22 -16.82 -16.09
C SER A 391 19.95 -17.38 -17.50
N GLY A 392 20.67 -16.92 -18.52
CA GLY A 392 20.57 -17.36 -19.91
C GLY A 392 21.90 -17.88 -20.48
N GLU A 393 22.95 -18.03 -19.67
CA GLU A 393 24.18 -18.69 -20.10
C GLU A 393 23.88 -20.17 -20.44
N MET A 394 24.30 -20.57 -21.64
CA MET A 394 24.06 -21.89 -22.22
C MET A 394 25.33 -22.29 -22.98
N SER A 395 25.72 -23.56 -22.92
CA SER A 395 26.94 -24.02 -23.59
C SER A 395 26.83 -23.92 -25.12
N ILE A 396 27.98 -23.85 -25.78
CA ILE A 396 28.08 -23.77 -27.25
C ILE A 396 27.46 -25.00 -27.96
N VAL A 397 27.30 -26.12 -27.23
CA VAL A 397 26.63 -27.34 -27.71
C VAL A 397 25.11 -27.19 -27.62
N GLU A 398 24.57 -26.97 -26.43
CA GLU A 398 23.11 -26.81 -26.18
C GLU A 398 22.47 -25.74 -27.07
N LEU A 399 23.20 -24.65 -27.34
CA LEU A 399 22.74 -23.56 -28.21
C LEU A 399 22.44 -24.04 -29.64
N ARG A 400 23.19 -25.01 -30.16
CA ARG A 400 22.98 -25.57 -31.51
C ARG A 400 21.75 -26.46 -31.57
N GLU A 401 21.49 -27.22 -30.50
CA GLU A 401 20.35 -28.12 -30.40
C GLU A 401 19.02 -27.35 -30.29
N ARG A 402 18.96 -26.32 -29.43
CA ARG A 402 17.75 -25.47 -29.32
C ARG A 402 17.42 -24.75 -30.63
N LEU A 403 18.44 -24.34 -31.41
CA LEU A 403 18.25 -23.74 -32.74
C LEU A 403 17.80 -24.73 -33.83
N ALA A 404 17.90 -26.04 -33.61
CA ALA A 404 17.29 -27.05 -34.49
C ALA A 404 15.80 -27.19 -34.17
N LEU A 405 15.45 -27.43 -32.91
CA LEU A 405 14.06 -27.61 -32.45
C LEU A 405 13.17 -26.42 -32.81
N LEU A 406 13.67 -25.18 -32.67
CA LEU A 406 12.93 -23.98 -33.05
C LEU A 406 12.57 -23.93 -34.55
N LYS A 407 13.42 -24.45 -35.43
CA LYS A 407 13.15 -24.49 -36.88
C LYS A 407 12.11 -25.55 -37.25
N GLU A 408 12.02 -26.63 -36.48
CA GLU A 408 10.99 -27.65 -36.65
C GLU A 408 9.64 -27.17 -36.12
N ALA A 409 9.63 -26.51 -34.96
CA ALA A 409 8.44 -25.88 -34.39
C ALA A 409 7.85 -24.80 -35.33
N GLN A 410 8.71 -23.98 -35.96
CA GLN A 410 8.26 -22.99 -36.95
C GLN A 410 7.56 -23.65 -38.15
N LYS A 411 8.10 -24.75 -38.69
CA LYS A 411 7.47 -25.46 -39.82
C LYS A 411 6.09 -26.00 -39.47
N LYS A 412 5.95 -26.66 -38.31
CA LYS A 412 4.65 -27.16 -37.82
C LYS A 412 3.64 -26.03 -37.67
N ALA A 413 4.05 -24.89 -37.09
CA ALA A 413 3.20 -23.71 -36.96
C ALA A 413 2.90 -23.00 -38.30
N GLU A 414 3.61 -23.30 -39.39
CA GLU A 414 3.27 -22.87 -40.75
C GLU A 414 2.33 -23.87 -41.46
N GLU A 415 2.38 -25.15 -41.10
CA GLU A 415 1.51 -26.23 -41.60
C GLU A 415 0.12 -26.13 -40.94
N GLU A 416 0.05 -26.08 -39.61
CA GLU A 416 -1.18 -25.88 -38.82
C GLU A 416 -2.00 -24.66 -39.31
N LYS A 417 -1.33 -23.57 -39.69
CA LYS A 417 -1.99 -22.37 -40.23
C LYS A 417 -2.55 -22.58 -41.64
N ARG A 418 -1.95 -23.44 -42.46
CA ARG A 418 -2.50 -23.78 -43.79
C ARG A 418 -3.78 -24.59 -43.61
N ASP A 419 -3.78 -25.55 -42.69
CA ASP A 419 -4.93 -26.40 -42.39
C ASP A 419 -6.07 -25.59 -41.76
N GLN A 420 -5.77 -24.68 -40.82
CA GLN A 420 -6.72 -23.69 -40.30
C GLN A 420 -7.35 -22.85 -41.42
N ILE A 421 -6.55 -22.35 -42.37
CA ILE A 421 -7.04 -21.58 -43.53
C ILE A 421 -7.92 -22.44 -44.46
N ILE A 422 -7.66 -23.74 -44.58
CA ILE A 422 -8.49 -24.66 -45.37
C ILE A 422 -9.84 -24.91 -44.68
N HIS A 423 -9.83 -25.24 -43.39
CA HIS A 423 -11.05 -25.44 -42.60
C HIS A 423 -11.88 -24.15 -42.48
N GLU A 424 -11.25 -22.99 -42.32
CA GLU A 424 -11.95 -21.70 -42.34
C GLU A 424 -12.65 -21.43 -43.69
N LYS A 425 -12.05 -21.83 -44.82
CA LYS A 425 -12.70 -21.70 -46.14
C LYS A 425 -13.89 -22.64 -46.26
N GLN A 426 -13.71 -23.91 -45.91
CA GLN A 426 -14.79 -24.91 -45.91
C GLN A 426 -15.97 -24.47 -45.03
N ALA A 427 -15.71 -23.99 -43.81
CA ALA A 427 -16.75 -23.50 -42.90
C ALA A 427 -17.47 -22.24 -43.44
N LYS A 428 -16.75 -21.34 -44.13
CA LYS A 428 -17.35 -20.16 -44.78
C LYS A 428 -18.18 -20.53 -46.01
N GLU A 429 -17.77 -21.56 -46.75
CA GLU A 429 -18.53 -22.11 -47.88
C GLU A 429 -19.81 -22.82 -47.39
N GLN A 430 -19.72 -23.67 -46.37
CA GLN A 430 -20.87 -24.30 -45.71
C GLN A 430 -21.86 -23.26 -45.17
N LEU A 431 -21.39 -22.26 -44.41
CA LEU A 431 -22.25 -21.19 -43.88
C LEU A 431 -22.99 -20.43 -44.99
N LEU A 432 -22.37 -20.24 -46.17
CA LEU A 432 -23.03 -19.60 -47.30
C LEU A 432 -24.09 -20.51 -47.96
N LEU A 433 -23.89 -21.83 -47.97
CA LEU A 433 -24.92 -22.80 -48.40
C LEU A 433 -26.09 -22.81 -47.41
N ASP A 434 -25.85 -22.95 -46.11
CA ASP A 434 -26.88 -22.88 -45.05
C ASP A 434 -27.74 -21.61 -45.16
N LYS A 435 -27.10 -20.48 -45.46
CA LYS A 435 -27.78 -19.19 -45.63
C LYS A 435 -28.55 -19.11 -46.94
N LEU A 436 -28.10 -19.73 -48.03
CA LEU A 436 -28.86 -19.85 -49.27
C LEU A 436 -30.11 -20.73 -49.07
N GLU A 437 -30.00 -21.85 -48.36
CA GLU A 437 -31.14 -22.73 -48.04
C GLU A 437 -32.15 -22.05 -47.13
N GLN A 438 -31.70 -21.31 -46.10
CA GLN A 438 -32.58 -20.48 -45.28
C GLN A 438 -33.30 -19.43 -46.14
N ILE A 439 -32.60 -18.77 -47.07
CA ILE A 439 -33.18 -17.77 -47.98
C ILE A 439 -34.20 -18.41 -48.94
N SER A 440 -33.95 -19.58 -49.52
CA SER A 440 -34.91 -20.25 -50.41
C SER A 440 -36.17 -20.65 -49.66
N LEU A 441 -36.04 -21.26 -48.47
CA LEU A 441 -37.18 -21.60 -47.61
C LEU A 441 -38.01 -20.37 -47.22
N PHE A 442 -37.38 -19.23 -46.87
CA PHE A 442 -38.10 -17.98 -46.61
C PHE A 442 -38.79 -17.41 -47.86
N ARG A 443 -38.14 -17.45 -49.03
CA ARG A 443 -38.74 -17.01 -50.30
C ARG A 443 -39.95 -17.88 -50.70
N GLU A 444 -39.86 -19.20 -50.53
CA GLU A 444 -40.96 -20.14 -50.75
C GLU A 444 -42.12 -19.96 -49.77
N ALA A 445 -41.83 -19.73 -48.48
CA ALA A 445 -42.86 -19.47 -47.47
C ALA A 445 -43.60 -18.16 -47.77
N LEU A 446 -42.88 -17.11 -48.16
CA LEU A 446 -43.47 -15.83 -48.59
C LEU A 446 -44.26 -15.97 -49.90
N GLY A 447 -43.76 -16.75 -50.87
CA GLY A 447 -44.47 -17.06 -52.11
C GLY A 447 -45.80 -17.78 -51.85
N ARG A 448 -45.79 -18.81 -50.99
CA ARG A 448 -47.00 -19.51 -50.54
C ARG A 448 -47.98 -18.57 -49.81
N ALA A 449 -47.48 -17.74 -48.89
CA ALA A 449 -48.31 -16.77 -48.17
C ALA A 449 -48.92 -15.70 -49.10
N ALA A 450 -48.20 -15.26 -50.13
CA ALA A 450 -48.70 -14.33 -51.13
C ALA A 450 -49.76 -14.98 -52.04
N ALA A 451 -49.53 -16.21 -52.50
CA ALA A 451 -50.51 -16.97 -53.28
C ALA A 451 -51.82 -17.21 -52.50
N LEU A 452 -51.72 -17.55 -51.21
CA LEU A 452 -52.89 -17.69 -50.34
C LEU A 452 -53.68 -16.37 -50.23
N LYS A 453 -53.01 -15.24 -49.98
CA LYS A 453 -53.66 -13.91 -49.96
C LYS A 453 -54.35 -13.53 -51.27
N LEU A 454 -53.80 -13.94 -52.41
CA LEU A 454 -54.43 -13.72 -53.72
C LEU A 454 -55.67 -14.60 -53.91
N SER A 455 -55.62 -15.88 -53.50
CA SER A 455 -56.80 -16.76 -53.56
C SER A 455 -57.95 -16.26 -52.68
N THR A 456 -57.67 -15.77 -51.47
CA THR A 456 -58.72 -15.22 -50.59
C THR A 456 -59.26 -13.86 -51.03
N SER A 457 -58.49 -13.04 -51.74
CA SER A 457 -59.01 -11.80 -52.34
C SER A 457 -59.84 -12.07 -53.60
N CYS A 458 -59.55 -13.13 -54.36
CA CYS A 458 -60.41 -13.57 -55.47
C CYS A 458 -61.74 -14.16 -54.96
N SER A 459 -61.75 -14.91 -53.86
CA SER A 459 -63.00 -15.46 -53.29
C SER A 459 -63.86 -14.45 -52.52
N ALA A 460 -63.39 -13.21 -52.34
CA ALA A 460 -64.11 -12.14 -51.65
C ALA A 460 -64.79 -11.12 -52.61
N ASN A 461 -64.67 -11.34 -53.93
CA ASN A 461 -65.21 -10.48 -54.99
C ASN A 461 -66.29 -11.19 -55.84
N HIS A 462 -67.00 -12.16 -55.26
CA HIS A 462 -68.11 -12.90 -55.87
C HIS A 462 -69.29 -13.00 -54.90
#